data_AF-A0A7S2TLF6-F1
#
_entry.id   AF-A0A7S2TLF6-F1
#
_cell.length_a   1.000
_cell.length_b   1.000
_cell.length_c   1.000
_cell.angle_alpha   90.00
_cell.angle_beta   90.00
_cell.angle_gamma   90.00
#
_symmetry.space_group_name_H-M   'P 1'
#
loop_
_entity.id
_entity.type
_entity.pdbx_description
1 polymer ?
#
loop_
_entity_poly.entity_id
_entity_poly.type
_entity_poly.pdbx_seq_one_letter_code
_entity_poly.pdbx_strand_id
1 'polypeptide(L)'
;SLPVDPKEAQDGTVCKRWYGKEEEQRRNEKVEQTMREHEEREENVLKLLLLGAGGSGKSTLFKQMIDIYGSGYGKNELESYTPLVHSNVIRSTQELIKMSQFYAGAKGAEFAIDKKLRDACEDLDELNHLDEIYNIR
;
A
#
# COMPACT_ATOMS: atom_id res chain seq x y z
N SER A 1 30.98 0.75 36.68
CA SER A 1 32.12 1.70 36.72
C SER A 1 31.78 2.85 35.79
N LEU A 2 31.59 4.06 36.31
CA LEU A 2 31.30 5.25 35.50
C LEU A 2 32.52 5.63 34.64
N PRO A 3 32.33 6.25 33.46
CA PRO A 3 33.44 6.65 32.60
C PRO A 3 34.19 7.82 33.24
N VAL A 4 35.51 7.72 33.26
CA VAL A 4 36.43 8.69 33.86
C VAL A 4 36.48 9.96 32.99
N ASP A 5 36.39 11.14 33.62
CA ASP A 5 36.45 12.46 32.98
C ASP A 5 37.80 12.69 32.25
N PRO A 6 37.79 13.33 31.06
CA PRO A 6 38.99 13.49 30.22
C PRO A 6 39.71 14.80 30.55
N LYS A 7 40.56 14.82 31.59
CA LYS A 7 41.46 15.98 31.81
C LYS A 7 42.95 15.67 31.95
N GLU A 8 43.39 14.43 31.77
CA GLU A 8 44.83 14.11 31.84
C GLU A 8 45.29 13.19 30.70
N ALA A 9 45.15 13.65 29.46
CA ALA A 9 45.85 13.05 28.31
C ALA A 9 46.85 14.06 27.74
N GLN A 10 47.91 14.33 28.50
CA GLN A 10 49.14 14.94 27.99
C GLN A 10 50.02 13.86 27.35
N ASP A 11 49.54 13.24 26.27
CA ASP A 11 50.42 12.69 25.24
C ASP A 11 49.61 12.55 23.95
N GLY A 12 49.99 13.36 22.97
CA GLY A 12 49.23 13.61 21.76
C GLY A 12 49.34 12.48 20.75
N THR A 13 48.82 11.29 21.03
CA THR A 13 48.50 10.29 19.99
C THR A 13 47.45 9.26 20.43
N VAL A 14 46.42 9.65 21.19
CA VAL A 14 45.22 8.79 21.28
C VAL A 14 44.53 8.81 19.92
N CYS A 15 44.77 7.73 19.18
CA CYS A 15 44.55 7.58 17.76
C CYS A 15 43.06 7.62 17.40
N LYS A 16 42.68 8.48 16.44
CA LYS A 16 41.33 8.54 15.82
C LYS A 16 40.77 7.18 15.38
N ARG A 17 41.66 6.20 15.15
CA ARG A 17 41.33 4.80 14.81
C ARG A 17 40.66 4.02 15.94
N TRP A 18 40.91 4.35 17.21
CA TRP A 18 40.23 3.73 18.36
C TRP A 18 38.83 4.30 18.55
N TYR A 19 38.67 5.63 18.45
CA TYR A 19 37.36 6.30 18.52
C TYR A 19 36.39 5.83 17.42
N GLY A 20 36.86 5.68 16.18
CA GLY A 20 36.01 5.18 15.09
C GLY A 20 35.56 3.72 15.29
N LYS A 21 36.37 2.92 15.98
CA LYS A 21 36.06 1.51 16.27
C LYS A 21 35.01 1.39 17.39
N GLU A 22 35.10 2.20 18.43
CA GLU A 22 34.10 2.26 19.50
C GLU A 22 32.74 2.78 19.00
N GLU A 23 32.72 3.81 18.15
CA GLU A 23 31.47 4.29 17.53
C GLU A 23 30.84 3.26 16.60
N GLU A 24 31.65 2.53 15.83
CA GLU A 24 31.19 1.43 14.99
C GLU A 24 30.65 0.26 15.81
N GLN A 25 31.34 -0.08 16.91
CA GLN A 25 30.90 -1.10 17.85
C GLN A 25 29.58 -0.72 18.52
N ARG A 26 29.43 0.54 18.95
CA ARG A 26 28.19 1.07 19.54
C ARG A 26 27.04 1.10 18.54
N ARG A 27 27.32 1.39 17.26
CA ARG A 27 26.34 1.28 16.17
C ARG A 27 25.94 -0.18 15.95
N ASN A 28 26.91 -1.09 15.94
CA ASN A 28 26.66 -2.52 15.75
C ASN A 28 25.83 -3.11 16.90
N GLU A 29 26.17 -2.80 18.14
CA GLU A 29 25.40 -3.19 19.34
C GLU A 29 23.95 -2.70 19.27
N LYS A 30 23.74 -1.46 18.80
CA LYS A 30 22.40 -0.91 18.62
C LYS A 30 21.61 -1.65 17.54
N VAL A 31 22.26 -2.03 16.43
CA VAL A 31 21.64 -2.82 15.36
C VAL A 31 21.28 -4.22 15.88
N GLU A 32 22.19 -4.89 16.58
CA GLU A 32 21.94 -6.21 17.18
C GLU A 32 20.82 -6.19 18.20
N GLN A 33 20.75 -5.15 19.04
CA GLN A 33 19.64 -4.98 19.98
C GLN A 33 18.32 -4.81 19.23
N THR A 34 18.30 -3.98 18.18
CA THR A 34 17.11 -3.77 17.36
C THR A 34 16.69 -5.07 16.68
N MET A 35 17.63 -5.86 16.16
CA MET A 35 17.36 -7.18 15.56
C MET A 35 16.71 -8.15 16.56
N ARG A 36 17.27 -8.27 17.77
CA ARG A 36 16.70 -9.13 18.82
C ARG A 36 15.26 -8.72 19.18
N GLU A 37 15.00 -7.42 19.30
CA GLU A 37 13.64 -6.91 19.56
C GLU A 37 12.68 -7.20 18.40
N HIS A 38 13.16 -7.20 17.15
CA HIS A 38 12.33 -7.57 15.99
C HIS A 38 12.05 -9.07 15.95
N GLU A 39 13.04 -9.93 16.23
CA GLU A 39 12.87 -11.39 16.29
C GLU A 39 11.81 -11.77 17.32
N GLU A 40 11.88 -11.24 18.55
CA GLU A 40 10.89 -11.52 19.60
C GLU A 40 9.48 -11.05 19.22
N ARG A 41 9.36 -9.90 18.50
CA ARG A 41 8.07 -9.47 17.97
C ARG A 41 7.56 -10.42 16.89
N GLU A 42 8.42 -10.88 15.98
CA GLU A 42 8.03 -11.78 14.89
C GLU A 42 7.62 -13.16 15.38
N GLU A 43 8.25 -13.69 16.44
CA GLU A 43 7.86 -14.97 17.06
C GLU A 43 6.41 -14.97 17.54
N ASN A 44 5.89 -13.80 17.93
CA ASN A 44 4.53 -13.63 18.41
C ASN A 44 3.52 -13.30 17.28
N VAL A 45 3.94 -13.22 16.01
CA VAL A 45 3.06 -12.89 14.88
C VAL A 45 2.47 -14.15 14.24
N LEU A 46 1.15 -14.24 14.21
CA LEU A 46 0.42 -15.25 13.45
C LEU A 46 0.29 -14.84 11.97
N LYS A 47 0.94 -15.59 11.07
CA LYS A 47 0.86 -15.37 9.62
C LYS A 47 -0.30 -16.17 9.02
N LEU A 48 -1.25 -15.46 8.41
CA LEU A 48 -2.44 -16.06 7.78
C LEU A 48 -2.37 -15.91 6.26
N LEU A 49 -2.74 -16.98 5.54
CA LEU A 49 -2.85 -16.98 4.08
C LEU A 49 -4.31 -17.16 3.68
N LEU A 50 -4.85 -16.19 2.93
CA LEU A 50 -6.22 -16.25 2.42
C LEU A 50 -6.20 -16.60 0.93
N LEU A 51 -6.73 -17.79 0.59
CA LEU A 51 -6.80 -18.28 -0.78
C LEU A 51 -8.24 -18.21 -1.31
N GLY A 52 -8.39 -17.89 -2.59
CA GLY A 52 -9.69 -17.82 -3.25
C GLY A 52 -9.58 -17.25 -4.67
N ALA A 53 -10.61 -17.48 -5.49
CA ALA A 53 -10.70 -16.98 -6.86
C ALA A 53 -10.62 -15.44 -6.92
N GLY A 54 -10.28 -14.90 -8.09
CA GLY A 54 -10.36 -13.46 -8.35
C GLY A 54 -11.77 -12.94 -8.05
N GLY A 55 -11.89 -11.81 -7.35
CA GLY A 55 -13.20 -11.24 -6.98
C GLY A 55 -13.92 -11.93 -5.81
N SER A 56 -13.33 -12.94 -5.15
CA SER A 56 -13.97 -13.66 -4.03
C SER A 56 -14.09 -12.87 -2.72
N GLY A 57 -13.75 -11.57 -2.70
CA GLY A 57 -13.87 -10.71 -1.52
C GLY A 57 -12.71 -10.81 -0.51
N LYS A 58 -11.56 -11.39 -0.87
CA LYS A 58 -10.37 -11.48 0.01
C LYS A 58 -9.96 -10.11 0.57
N SER A 59 -9.79 -9.13 -0.31
CA SER A 59 -9.44 -7.76 0.08
C SER A 59 -10.52 -7.12 0.94
N THR A 60 -11.79 -7.45 0.73
CA THR A 60 -12.90 -6.97 1.57
C THR A 60 -12.79 -7.53 2.99
N LEU A 61 -12.46 -8.81 3.14
CA LEU A 61 -12.25 -9.42 4.46
C LEU A 61 -11.06 -8.76 5.18
N PHE A 62 -9.95 -8.52 4.48
CA PHE A 62 -8.82 -7.78 5.05
C PHE A 62 -9.19 -6.35 5.47
N LYS A 63 -9.95 -5.63 4.64
CA LYS A 63 -10.44 -4.28 5.00
C LYS A 63 -11.28 -4.31 6.29
N GLN A 64 -12.18 -5.28 6.42
CA GLN A 64 -12.95 -5.47 7.65
C GLN A 64 -12.09 -5.82 8.87
N MET A 65 -11.00 -6.57 8.70
CA MET A 65 -10.07 -6.81 9.80
C MET A 65 -9.40 -5.52 10.29
N ILE A 66 -9.04 -4.61 9.39
CA ILE A 66 -8.51 -3.28 9.74
C ILE A 66 -9.55 -2.46 10.50
N ASP A 67 -10.82 -2.51 10.08
CA ASP A 67 -11.91 -1.80 10.74
C ASP A 67 -12.20 -2.32 12.17
N ILE A 68 -12.16 -3.64 12.37
CA ILE A 68 -12.54 -4.26 13.66
C ILE A 68 -11.38 -4.28 14.66
N TYR A 69 -10.16 -4.55 14.19
CA TYR A 69 -8.99 -4.81 15.05
C TYR A 69 -7.83 -3.82 14.85
N GLY A 70 -7.86 -3.03 13.79
CA GLY A 70 -6.82 -2.06 13.47
C GLY A 70 -7.10 -0.66 14.01
N SER A 71 -6.25 0.29 13.62
CA SER A 71 -6.41 1.72 13.92
C SER A 71 -7.31 2.46 12.91
N GLY A 72 -8.00 1.73 12.03
CA GLY A 72 -8.69 2.30 10.87
C GLY A 72 -7.74 2.89 9.82
N TYR A 73 -8.30 3.66 8.90
CA TYR A 73 -7.59 4.22 7.74
C TYR A 73 -7.03 5.63 8.00
N GLY A 74 -5.76 5.84 7.66
CA GLY A 74 -5.14 7.16 7.74
C GLY A 74 -5.62 8.11 6.64
N LYS A 75 -5.49 9.43 6.85
CA LYS A 75 -5.92 10.44 5.86
C LYS A 75 -5.27 10.25 4.48
N ASN A 76 -3.96 10.03 4.43
CA ASN A 76 -3.23 9.81 3.19
C ASN A 76 -3.68 8.52 2.48
N GLU A 77 -4.07 7.50 3.25
CA GLU A 77 -4.58 6.24 2.69
C GLU A 77 -5.99 6.44 2.11
N LEU A 78 -6.86 7.19 2.80
CA LEU A 78 -8.18 7.54 2.28
C LEU A 78 -8.09 8.38 0.99
N GLU A 79 -7.16 9.33 0.93
CA GLU A 79 -6.88 10.09 -0.29
C GLU A 79 -6.47 9.17 -1.45
N SER A 80 -5.69 8.12 -1.16
CA SER A 80 -5.31 7.10 -2.16
C SER A 80 -6.49 6.30 -2.71
N TYR A 81 -7.59 6.16 -1.94
CA TYR A 81 -8.81 5.48 -2.41
C TYR A 81 -9.67 6.32 -3.34
N THR A 82 -9.53 7.65 -3.31
CA THR A 82 -10.36 8.58 -4.11
C THR A 82 -10.34 8.27 -5.62
N PRO A 83 -9.17 8.15 -6.29
CA PRO A 83 -9.14 7.80 -7.72
C PRO A 83 -9.75 6.41 -7.99
N LEU A 84 -9.63 5.48 -7.05
CA LEU A 84 -10.18 4.12 -7.19
C LEU A 84 -11.71 4.12 -7.14
N VAL A 85 -12.31 4.94 -6.28
CA VAL A 85 -13.75 5.12 -6.22
C VAL A 85 -14.25 5.73 -7.54
N HIS A 86 -13.58 6.76 -8.04
CA HIS A 86 -13.94 7.37 -9.32
C HIS A 86 -13.85 6.36 -10.49
N SER A 87 -12.75 5.61 -10.59
CA SER A 87 -12.57 4.57 -11.61
C SER A 87 -13.68 3.52 -11.55
N ASN A 88 -13.96 2.99 -10.35
CA ASN A 88 -15.01 1.98 -10.16
C ASN A 88 -16.41 2.49 -10.58
N VAL A 89 -16.76 3.74 -10.26
CA VAL A 89 -18.06 4.34 -10.63
C VAL A 89 -18.17 4.52 -12.14
N ILE A 90 -17.12 5.06 -12.77
CA ILE A 90 -17.07 5.27 -14.22
C ILE A 90 -17.19 3.94 -14.95
N ARG A 91 -16.35 2.96 -14.58
CA ARG A 91 -16.37 1.61 -15.17
C ARG A 91 -17.72 0.93 -15.02
N SER A 92 -18.30 0.96 -13.82
CA SER A 92 -19.62 0.37 -13.57
C SER A 92 -20.69 1.03 -14.45
N THR A 93 -20.61 2.34 -14.64
CA THR A 93 -21.54 3.08 -15.50
C THR A 93 -21.38 2.71 -16.98
N GLN A 94 -20.13 2.61 -17.47
CA GLN A 94 -19.85 2.14 -18.82
C GLN A 94 -20.37 0.72 -19.06
N GLU A 95 -20.16 -0.20 -18.10
CA GLU A 95 -20.66 -1.57 -18.17
C GLU A 95 -22.20 -1.60 -18.21
N LEU A 96 -22.88 -0.82 -17.37
CA LEU A 96 -24.34 -0.70 -17.39
C LEU A 96 -24.87 -0.19 -18.73
N ILE A 97 -24.21 0.82 -19.31
CA ILE A 97 -24.55 1.38 -20.62
C ILE A 97 -24.39 0.32 -21.71
N LYS A 98 -23.23 -0.35 -21.78
CA LYS A 98 -22.92 -1.39 -22.75
C LYS A 98 -23.96 -2.52 -22.69
N MET A 99 -24.33 -2.95 -21.48
CA MET A 99 -25.35 -3.99 -21.28
C MET A 99 -26.75 -3.51 -21.66
N SER A 100 -27.12 -2.27 -21.33
CA SER A 100 -28.43 -1.71 -21.67
C SER A 100 -28.66 -1.65 -23.18
N GLN A 101 -27.64 -1.25 -23.95
CA GLN A 101 -27.68 -1.28 -25.43
C GLN A 101 -27.87 -2.70 -25.97
N PHE A 102 -27.12 -3.67 -25.43
CA PHE A 102 -27.24 -5.06 -25.80
C PHE A 102 -28.66 -5.61 -25.55
N TYR A 103 -29.22 -5.35 -24.37
CA TYR A 103 -30.58 -5.78 -24.01
C TYR A 103 -31.67 -5.11 -24.85
N ALA A 104 -31.53 -3.81 -25.15
CA ALA A 104 -32.48 -3.08 -25.98
C ALA A 104 -32.52 -3.64 -27.41
N GLY A 105 -31.35 -3.89 -28.01
CA GLY A 105 -31.23 -4.53 -29.32
C GLY A 105 -31.87 -5.92 -29.36
N ALA A 106 -31.69 -6.73 -28.32
CA ALA A 106 -32.32 -8.04 -28.19
C ALA A 106 -33.86 -7.99 -28.07
N LYS A 107 -34.43 -6.86 -27.64
CA LYS A 107 -35.88 -6.64 -27.51
C LYS A 107 -36.49 -5.84 -28.66
N GLY A 108 -35.70 -5.45 -29.66
CA GLY A 108 -36.16 -4.62 -30.77
C GLY A 108 -36.51 -3.18 -30.36
N ALA A 109 -36.02 -2.73 -29.20
CA ALA A 109 -36.15 -1.35 -28.74
C ALA A 109 -34.84 -0.60 -29.05
N GLU A 110 -34.96 0.64 -29.52
CA GLU A 110 -33.79 1.48 -29.78
C GLU A 110 -33.40 2.21 -28.48
N PHE A 111 -32.23 1.85 -27.93
CA PHE A 111 -31.61 2.60 -26.84
C PHE A 111 -30.52 3.50 -27.42
N ALA A 112 -30.92 4.69 -27.86
CA ALA A 112 -30.01 5.68 -28.38
C ALA A 112 -29.24 6.36 -27.23
N ILE A 113 -27.92 6.35 -27.34
CA ILE A 113 -27.04 7.11 -26.44
C ILE A 113 -26.54 8.32 -27.20
N ASP A 114 -26.51 9.47 -26.53
CA ASP A 114 -25.94 10.68 -27.10
C ASP A 114 -24.50 10.40 -27.57
N LYS A 115 -24.19 10.81 -28.81
CA LYS A 115 -22.90 10.57 -29.43
C LYS A 115 -21.74 11.09 -28.56
N LYS A 116 -21.91 12.23 -27.89
CA LYS A 116 -20.89 12.79 -26.98
C LYS A 116 -20.61 11.87 -25.80
N LEU A 117 -21.65 11.20 -25.30
CA LEU A 117 -21.53 10.28 -24.17
C LEU A 117 -20.83 8.99 -24.59
N ARG A 118 -21.08 8.54 -25.82
CA ARG A 118 -20.40 7.39 -26.43
C ARG A 118 -18.91 7.67 -26.63
N ASP A 119 -18.59 8.81 -27.26
CA ASP A 119 -17.21 9.22 -27.54
C ASP A 119 -16.42 9.35 -26.21
N ALA A 120 -17.02 9.97 -25.18
CA ALA A 120 -16.41 10.07 -23.85
C ALA A 120 -16.19 8.71 -23.15
N CYS A 121 -17.04 7.72 -23.40
CA CYS A 121 -16.84 6.37 -22.86
C CYS A 121 -15.66 5.65 -23.53
N GLU A 122 -15.41 5.90 -24.81
CA GLU A 122 -14.28 5.33 -25.57
C GLU A 122 -12.95 5.98 -25.12
N ASP A 123 -12.93 7.30 -24.93
CA ASP A 123 -11.74 8.04 -24.43
C ASP A 123 -11.30 7.59 -23.02
N LEU A 124 -12.25 7.17 -22.18
CA LEU A 124 -11.98 6.71 -20.81
C LEU A 124 -11.41 5.28 -20.77
N ASP A 125 -11.71 4.43 -21.76
CA ASP A 125 -11.15 3.07 -21.85
C ASP A 125 -9.62 3.11 -22.12
N GLU A 126 -9.09 4.16 -22.76
CA GLU A 126 -7.64 4.36 -22.95
C GLU A 126 -6.91 4.78 -21.65
N LEU A 127 -7.58 5.50 -20.75
CA LEU A 127 -7.03 5.87 -19.44
C LEU A 127 -7.07 4.72 -18.41
N ASN A 128 -7.98 3.75 -18.60
CA ASN A 128 -8.07 2.55 -17.77
C ASN A 128 -6.86 1.62 -17.90
N HIS A 129 -6.03 1.75 -18.94
CA HIS A 129 -4.79 0.98 -19.06
C HIS A 129 -3.71 1.38 -18.02
N LEU A 130 -3.91 2.50 -17.31
CA LEU A 130 -3.05 2.91 -16.19
C LEU A 130 -3.40 2.21 -14.86
N ASP A 131 -4.53 1.49 -14.77
CA ASP A 131 -4.85 0.64 -13.61
C ASP A 131 -3.88 -0.56 -13.50
N GLU A 132 -3.20 -0.94 -14.59
CA GLU A 132 -2.13 -1.95 -14.56
C GLU A 132 -0.86 -1.46 -13.84
N ILE A 133 -0.68 -0.14 -13.67
CA ILE A 133 0.52 0.45 -13.03
C ILE A 133 0.32 0.60 -11.51
N TYR A 134 -0.92 0.75 -11.03
CA TYR A 134 -1.22 0.89 -9.59
C TYR A 134 -1.53 -0.43 -8.87
N ASN A 135 -1.30 -1.58 -9.50
CA ASN A 135 -1.29 -2.89 -8.87
C ASN A 135 -2.54 -3.20 -8.03
N ILE A 136 -3.73 -3.06 -8.63
CA ILE A 136 -4.97 -3.56 -8.04
C ILE A 136 -5.42 -4.78 -8.84
N ARG A 137 -4.76 -5.90 -8.59
CA ARG A 137 -5.35 -7.22 -8.73
C ARG A 137 -4.69 -8.24 -7.83
#